data_AF-A0A523BB55-F1
#
_entry.id   AF-A0A523BB55-F1
#
_cell.length_a   1.000
_cell.length_b   1.000
_cell.length_c   1.000
_cell.angle_alpha   90.00
_cell.angle_beta   90.00
_cell.angle_gamma   90.00
#
_symmetry.space_group_name_H-M   'P 1'
#
loop_
_entity.id
_entity.type
_entity.pdbx_description
1 polymer ?
#
loop_
_entity_poly.entity_id
_entity_poly.type
_entity_poly.pdbx_seq_one_letter_code
_entity_poly.pdbx_strand_id
1 'polypeptide(L)' 'MGGTFVSLIPEKYMDPEKKSEFFMWLMALPVDIWTKKYIALDWAREVGIVLTEDDINRITGGRAAETRG' A
#
# COMPACT_ATOMS: atom_id res chain seq x y z
N MET A 1 -16.52 8.60 1.01
CA MET A 1 -16.87 7.20 0.70
C MET A 1 -15.69 6.34 1.09
N GLY A 2 -15.73 5.71 2.26
CA GLY A 2 -14.65 4.82 2.73
C GLY A 2 -14.89 3.41 2.24
N GLY A 3 -14.56 3.14 0.98
CA GLY A 3 -14.48 1.77 0.48
C GLY A 3 -13.13 1.21 0.87
N THR A 4 -13.10 0.09 1.59
CA THR A 4 -11.86 -0.62 1.89
C THR A 4 -11.30 -1.22 0.61
N PHE A 5 -10.06 -0.88 0.26
CA PHE A 5 -9.40 -1.41 -0.94
C PHE A 5 -9.03 -2.89 -0.81
N VAL A 6 -9.15 -3.45 0.40
CA VAL A 6 -8.85 -4.83 0.76
C VAL A 6 -9.46 -5.84 -0.23
N SER A 7 -10.70 -5.64 -0.65
CA SER A 7 -11.39 -6.54 -1.58
C SER A 7 -10.75 -6.62 -2.98
N LEU A 8 -9.90 -5.67 -3.33
CA LEU A 8 -9.17 -5.61 -4.60
C LEU A 8 -7.77 -6.22 -4.50
N ILE A 9 -7.30 -6.52 -3.28
CA ILE A 9 -5.98 -7.07 -3.05
C ILE A 9 -6.04 -8.59 -3.28
N PRO A 10 -5.21 -9.14 -4.18
CA PRO A 10 -5.12 -10.57 -4.37
C PRO A 10 -4.81 -11.31 -3.06
N GLU A 11 -5.55 -12.38 -2.76
CA GLU A 11 -5.43 -13.15 -1.51
C GLU A 11 -4.00 -13.63 -1.21
N LYS A 12 -3.21 -13.94 -2.26
CA LYS A 12 -1.79 -14.33 -2.15
C LYS A 12 -0.88 -13.26 -1.51
N TYR A 13 -1.35 -12.01 -1.39
CA TYR A 13 -0.64 -10.92 -0.73
C TYR A 13 -1.18 -10.64 0.68
N MET A 14 -2.22 -11.35 1.14
CA MET A 14 -2.86 -11.14 2.45
C MET A 14 -2.12 -11.87 3.57
N ASP A 15 -0.79 -11.70 3.59
CA ASP A 15 0.12 -12.28 4.56
C ASP A 15 1.21 -11.22 4.87
N PRO A 16 1.50 -10.93 6.15
CA PRO A 16 2.52 -9.95 6.52
C PRO A 16 3.92 -10.27 5.96
N GLU A 17 4.25 -11.54 5.73
CA GLU A 17 5.53 -11.96 5.14
C GLU A 17 5.63 -11.58 3.65
N LYS A 18 4.49 -11.26 3.01
CA LYS A 18 4.40 -10.88 1.59
C LYS A 18 4.59 -9.40 1.31
N LYS A 19 5.10 -8.62 2.28
CA LYS A 19 5.28 -7.15 2.15
C LYS A 19 6.03 -6.75 0.89
N SER A 20 7.13 -7.43 0.57
CA SER A 20 7.95 -7.10 -0.60
C SER A 20 7.23 -7.38 -1.90
N GLU A 21 6.55 -8.52 -2.06
CA GLU A 21 5.80 -8.82 -3.28
C GLU A 21 4.56 -7.93 -3.43
N PHE A 22 3.88 -7.63 -2.32
CA PHE A 22 2.76 -6.70 -2.27
C PHE A 22 3.19 -5.30 -2.75
N PHE A 23 4.33 -4.77 -2.29
CA PHE A 23 4.82 -3.47 -2.74
C PHE A 23 5.17 -3.47 -4.23
N MET A 24 5.79 -4.53 -4.74
CA MET A 24 6.09 -4.64 -6.17
C MET A 24 4.80 -4.64 -7.00
N TRP A 25 3.79 -5.38 -6.57
CA TRP A 25 2.47 -5.38 -7.21
C TRP A 25 1.83 -3.99 -7.17
N LEU A 26 1.80 -3.36 -6.00
CA LEU A 26 1.19 -2.05 -5.80
C LEU A 26 1.87 -0.94 -6.63
N MET A 27 3.20 -0.97 -6.70
CA MET A 27 3.97 -0.02 -7.52
C MET A 27 3.65 -0.14 -9.01
N ALA A 28 3.37 -1.36 -9.49
CA ALA A 28 3.03 -1.64 -10.88
C ALA A 28 1.59 -1.21 -11.27
N LEU A 29 0.72 -0.92 -10.30
CA LEU A 29 -0.65 -0.48 -10.59
C LEU A 29 -0.66 0.92 -11.24
N PRO A 30 -1.47 1.15 -12.29
CA PRO A 30 -1.61 2.43 -12.97
C PRO A 30 -2.56 3.37 -12.22
N VAL A 31 -2.33 3.56 -10.91
CA VAL A 31 -3.08 4.46 -10.04
C VAL A 31 -2.16 5.54 -9.47
N ASP A 32 -2.74 6.65 -9.03
CA ASP A 32 -1.99 7.77 -8.47
C ASP A 32 -1.36 7.44 -7.09
N ILE A 33 -0.44 8.29 -6.65
CA ILE A 33 0.34 8.07 -5.42
C ILE A 33 -0.52 8.07 -4.14
N TRP A 34 -1.63 8.81 -4.13
CA TRP A 34 -2.54 8.82 -2.98
C TRP A 34 -3.30 7.51 -2.89
N THR A 35 -3.84 7.05 -4.02
CA THR A 35 -4.50 5.74 -4.11
C THR A 35 -3.55 4.62 -3.68
N LYS A 36 -2.28 4.63 -4.12
CA LYS A 36 -1.27 3.65 -3.66
C LYS A 36 -1.09 3.68 -2.14
N LYS A 37 -0.95 4.87 -1.55
CA LYS A 37 -0.84 5.03 -0.10
C LYS A 37 -2.06 4.45 0.63
N TYR A 38 -3.28 4.76 0.19
CA TYR A 38 -4.48 4.27 0.84
C TYR A 38 -4.61 2.74 0.75
N ILE A 39 -4.30 2.15 -0.41
CA ILE A 39 -4.25 0.69 -0.57
C ILE A 39 -3.24 0.07 0.40
N ALA A 40 -2.04 0.65 0.52
CA ALA A 40 -1.02 0.13 1.42
C ALA A 40 -1.43 0.23 2.90
N LEU A 41 -2.07 1.33 3.30
CA LEU A 41 -2.56 1.52 4.67
C LEU A 41 -3.68 0.54 5.02
N ASP A 42 -4.62 0.32 4.11
CA ASP A 42 -5.69 -0.67 4.29
C ASP A 42 -5.12 -2.09 4.36
N TRP A 43 -4.18 -2.42 3.47
CA TRP A 43 -3.48 -3.71 3.51
C TRP A 43 -2.77 -3.93 4.84
N ALA A 44 -1.99 -2.94 5.29
CA ALA A 44 -1.22 -3.04 6.53
C ALA A 44 -2.13 -3.20 7.76
N ARG A 45 -3.28 -2.52 7.77
CA ARG A 45 -4.31 -2.72 8.81
C ARG A 45 -4.85 -4.15 8.80
N GLU A 46 -5.12 -4.70 7.63
CA GLU A 46 -5.70 -6.04 7.47
C GLU A 46 -4.71 -7.15 7.87
N VAL A 47 -3.45 -7.05 7.43
CA VAL A 47 -2.41 -8.06 7.76
C VAL A 47 -1.72 -7.81 9.12
N GLY A 48 -2.11 -6.76 9.83
CA GLY A 48 -1.64 -6.46 11.19
C GLY A 48 -0.20 -5.95 11.27
N ILE A 49 0.27 -5.18 10.28
CA ILE A 49 1.62 -4.57 10.31
C ILE A 49 1.57 -3.04 10.35
N VAL A 50 2.70 -2.45 10.75
CA VAL A 50 2.91 -1.00 10.72
C VAL A 50 3.82 -0.64 9.56
N LEU A 51 3.42 0.32 8.73
CA LEU A 51 4.24 0.86 7.67
C LEU A 51 5.11 2.01 8.18
N THR A 52 6.38 2.01 7.78
CA THR A 52 7.29 3.13 8.05
C THR A 52 7.15 4.22 6.99
N GLU A 53 7.77 5.38 7.22
CA GLU A 53 7.88 6.41 6.18
C GLU A 53 8.62 5.90 4.94
N ASP A 54 9.67 5.09 5.11
CA ASP A 54 10.42 4.49 4.02
C ASP A 54 9.56 3.54 3.17
N ASP A 55 8.67 2.78 3.82
CA ASP A 55 7.70 1.93 3.12
C ASP A 55 6.78 2.78 2.22
N ILE A 56 6.24 3.88 2.75
CA ILE A 56 5.41 4.82 2.00
C ILE A 56 6.21 5.48 0.87
N ASN A 57 7.47 5.82 1.13
CA ASN A 57 8.34 6.44 0.14
C ASN A 57 8.65 5.49 -1.02
N ARG A 58 8.84 4.20 -0.72
CA ARG A 58 9.05 3.16 -1.71
C ARG A 58 7.84 3.00 -2.62
N ILE A 59 6.63 2.85 -2.08
CA ILE A 59 5.41 2.63 -2.89
C ILE A 59 4.98 3.87 -3.70
N THR A 60 5.36 5.07 -3.25
CA THR A 60 5.07 6.34 -3.94
C THR A 60 6.18 6.79 -4.88
N GLY A 61 7.27 6.01 -5.01
CA GLY A 61 8.39 6.34 -5.89
C GLY A 61 9.16 7.58 -5.46
N GLY A 62 9.37 7.78 -4.16
CA GLY A 62 10.10 8.93 -3.61
C GLY A 62 9.23 10.14 -3.27
N ARG A 63 7.90 10.03 -3.44
CA ARG A 63 6.95 11.15 -3.34
C ARG A 63 6.09 11.09 -2.07
N ALA A 64 6.57 10.43 -1.01
CA ALA A 64 5.81 10.30 0.24
C ALA A 64 5.38 11.65 0.83
N ALA A 65 6.25 12.66 0.75
CA ALA A 65 5.97 14.01 1.25
C ALA A 65 4.74 14.65 0.60
N GLU A 66 4.48 14.37 -0.68
CA GLU A 66 3.32 14.90 -1.41
C GLU A 66 1.99 14.27 -0.96
N THR A 67 2.06 13.12 -0.27
CA THR A 67 0.90 12.43 0.26
C THR A 67 0.58 12.82 1.71
N ARG A 68 1.34 13.77 2.29
CA ARG A 68 1.06 14.34 3.60
C ARG A 68 -0.04 15.39 3.44
N GLY A 69 -1.25 15.03 3.88
CA GLY A 69 -2.36 15.97 4.07
C GLY A 69 -2.43 16.42 5.52
#